data_AF-A0A552E7N0-F1
#
_entry.id   AF-A0A552E7N0-F1
#
_cell.length_a   1.000
_cell.length_b   1.000
_cell.length_c   1.000
_cell.angle_alpha   90.00
_cell.angle_beta   90.00
_cell.angle_gamma   90.00
#
_symmetry.space_group_name_H-M   'P 1'
#
loop_
_entity.id
_entity.type
_entity.pdbx_description
1 polymer ?
#
loop_
_entity_poly.entity_id
_entity_poly.type
_entity_poly.pdbx_seq_one_letter_code
_entity_poly.pdbx_strand_id
1 'polypeptide(L)'
;MSAAICDDLLRESPDIFWISDFGLRNYLFESVSREISLAVGDDWPKREAPDLSMCETVLKKEVVVMEDSPAAKEAIKEVMEGELGWKITITKNSDEVAEYAKNKKAGIYILDNKIGDNPTEGLEALAKLKAIDENIIVAICSAYPKYERQARNIDKNLVTYQVKGIKLKDNFCHIAIQFIERLQQIIDKIQSEVENSSDEYRNITLVLLEERKLELERDRQKLEQLLAKNTSDTFIPDDEKLFVSNFEAYEKCQSDREWLAKYESKYVAFVGGEQVFPEITDEQELLKLIRENYPKQRRLFTKVTKSGKTRVVKAPSGYSKIKKI
;
A
#
# COMPACT_ATOMS: atom_id res chain seq x y z
N MET A 1 30.65 -3.76 -25.05
CA MET A 1 29.83 -3.40 -26.22
C MET A 1 28.79 -2.31 -25.91
N SER A 2 28.40 -2.04 -24.66
CA SER A 2 27.40 -0.99 -24.35
C SER A 2 27.92 0.45 -24.30
N ALA A 3 29.23 0.69 -24.11
CA ALA A 3 29.78 2.04 -24.09
C ALA A 3 29.87 2.68 -25.50
N ALA A 4 30.07 1.87 -26.55
CA ALA A 4 30.28 2.36 -27.92
C ALA A 4 29.01 2.95 -28.56
N ILE A 5 27.83 2.46 -28.18
CA ILE A 5 26.55 2.94 -28.73
C ILE A 5 26.17 4.31 -28.14
N CYS A 6 26.53 4.58 -26.87
CA CYS A 6 26.37 5.91 -26.28
C CYS A 6 27.32 6.94 -26.89
N ASP A 7 28.56 6.55 -27.21
CA ASP A 7 29.54 7.46 -27.81
C ASP A 7 29.17 7.91 -29.23
N ASP A 8 28.53 7.05 -30.03
CA ASP A 8 28.12 7.41 -31.39
C ASP A 8 26.90 8.35 -31.41
N LEU A 9 25.93 8.18 -30.50
CA LEU A 9 24.80 9.12 -30.33
C LEU A 9 25.24 10.49 -29.80
N LEU A 10 26.27 10.53 -28.95
CA LEU A 10 26.84 11.78 -28.42
C LEU A 10 27.68 12.53 -29.47
N ARG A 11 28.13 11.86 -30.53
CA ARG A 11 28.94 12.45 -31.60
C ARG A 11 28.14 13.29 -32.60
N GLU A 12 26.85 13.03 -32.74
CA GLU A 12 25.98 13.69 -33.72
C GLU A 12 25.31 14.98 -33.20
N SER A 13 25.53 15.38 -31.94
CA SER A 13 24.96 16.60 -31.36
C SER A 13 25.97 17.36 -30.48
N PRO A 14 26.90 18.13 -31.09
CA PRO A 14 28.04 18.74 -30.40
C PRO A 14 27.71 19.92 -29.47
N ASP A 15 26.46 20.38 -29.41
CA ASP A 15 26.06 21.55 -28.61
C ASP A 15 25.63 21.22 -27.17
N ILE A 16 25.73 19.96 -26.75
CA ILE A 16 25.31 19.52 -25.41
C ILE A 16 26.56 19.28 -24.56
N PHE A 17 27.14 20.35 -24.00
CA PHE A 17 28.17 20.21 -22.96
C PHE A 17 27.99 21.18 -21.79
N TRP A 18 28.15 20.60 -20.59
CA TRP A 18 28.16 21.16 -19.24
C TRP A 18 26.82 21.37 -18.53
N ILE A 19 26.12 20.27 -18.23
CA ILE A 19 25.11 20.22 -17.15
C ILE A 19 25.30 18.89 -16.42
N SER A 20 25.21 18.92 -15.07
CA SER A 20 25.41 17.76 -14.20
C SER A 20 24.57 16.55 -14.63
N ASP A 21 25.14 15.35 -14.42
CA ASP A 21 24.67 14.00 -14.82
C ASP A 21 23.18 13.68 -14.50
N PHE A 22 22.55 14.48 -13.64
CA PHE A 22 21.13 14.34 -13.26
C PHE A 22 20.16 15.13 -14.16
N GLY A 23 20.60 16.29 -14.69
CA GLY A 23 19.76 17.17 -15.50
C GLY A 23 19.55 16.66 -16.93
N LEU A 24 20.61 16.10 -17.53
CA LEU A 24 20.52 15.48 -18.86
C LEU A 24 19.63 14.24 -18.85
N ARG A 25 19.59 13.46 -17.77
CA ARG A 25 18.75 12.26 -17.67
C ARG A 25 17.27 12.60 -17.66
N ASN A 26 16.85 13.55 -16.83
CA ASN A 26 15.45 14.01 -16.84
C ASN A 26 15.09 14.72 -18.16
N TYR A 27 16.03 15.46 -18.77
CA TYR A 27 15.79 16.10 -20.06
C TYR A 27 15.70 15.09 -21.21
N LEU A 28 16.61 14.12 -21.32
CA LEU A 28 16.49 13.02 -22.29
C LEU A 28 15.28 12.15 -22.00
N PHE A 29 14.86 12.00 -20.75
CA PHE A 29 13.70 11.20 -20.40
C PHE A 29 12.38 11.89 -20.73
N GLU A 30 12.24 13.17 -20.39
CA GLU A 30 11.11 13.98 -20.85
C GLU A 30 11.18 14.17 -22.37
N SER A 31 12.36 14.36 -22.96
CA SER A 31 12.55 14.49 -24.41
C SER A 31 12.23 13.20 -25.13
N VAL A 32 12.67 12.02 -24.68
CA VAL A 32 12.38 10.73 -25.31
C VAL A 32 10.92 10.34 -25.06
N SER A 33 10.37 10.55 -23.87
CA SER A 33 8.96 10.30 -23.61
C SER A 33 8.05 11.25 -24.40
N ARG A 34 8.47 12.51 -24.59
CA ARG A 34 7.78 13.53 -25.39
C ARG A 34 8.03 13.37 -26.89
N GLU A 35 9.20 12.93 -27.34
CA GLU A 35 9.51 12.60 -28.74
C GLU A 35 8.83 11.31 -29.14
N ILE A 36 8.78 10.29 -28.27
CA ILE A 36 7.91 9.13 -28.47
C ILE A 36 6.45 9.61 -28.54
N SER A 37 5.99 10.48 -27.63
CA SER A 37 4.61 11.00 -27.69
C SER A 37 4.33 11.92 -28.89
N LEU A 38 5.32 12.65 -29.41
CA LEU A 38 5.19 13.60 -30.54
C LEU A 38 5.42 12.93 -31.90
N ALA A 39 6.31 11.92 -31.97
CA ALA A 39 6.51 11.08 -33.15
C ALA A 39 5.32 10.14 -33.39
N VAL A 40 4.58 9.81 -32.33
CA VAL A 40 3.30 9.06 -32.37
C VAL A 40 2.13 10.01 -32.69
N GLY A 41 2.31 10.95 -33.62
CA GLY A 41 1.23 11.81 -34.11
C GLY A 41 -0.01 11.01 -34.57
N ASP A 42 -1.14 11.71 -34.76
CA ASP A 42 -2.47 11.13 -35.06
C ASP A 42 -2.54 10.15 -36.27
N ASP A 43 -1.47 10.05 -37.05
CA ASP A 43 -1.34 9.20 -38.25
C ASP A 43 -0.47 7.93 -38.05
N TRP A 44 -0.12 7.56 -36.81
CA TRP A 44 0.55 6.28 -36.56
C TRP A 44 -0.29 5.12 -37.11
N PRO A 45 0.24 4.24 -37.97
CA PRO A 45 -0.53 3.12 -38.49
C PRO A 45 -0.98 2.28 -37.28
N LYS A 46 -2.28 1.96 -37.23
CA LYS A 46 -2.92 1.07 -36.24
C LYS A 46 -2.40 -0.37 -36.30
N ARG A 47 -1.09 -0.57 -36.47
CA ARG A 47 -0.41 -1.80 -36.07
C ARG A 47 -0.17 -1.67 -34.58
N GLU A 48 -0.56 -2.71 -33.86
CA GLU A 48 -0.51 -2.87 -32.41
C GLU A 48 0.88 -2.49 -31.88
N ALA A 49 1.11 -1.20 -31.62
CA ALA A 49 2.25 -0.76 -30.85
C ALA A 49 2.10 -1.37 -29.45
N PRO A 50 3.19 -1.87 -28.83
CA PRO A 50 3.13 -2.34 -27.46
C PRO A 50 2.49 -1.26 -26.59
N ASP A 51 1.67 -1.65 -25.61
CA ASP A 51 0.90 -0.72 -24.79
C ASP A 51 1.83 0.15 -23.92
N LEU A 52 2.32 1.25 -24.51
CA LEU A 52 3.24 2.20 -23.90
C LEU A 52 2.64 2.89 -22.67
N SER A 53 1.33 2.77 -22.44
CA SER A 53 0.68 3.28 -21.23
C SER A 53 1.20 2.59 -19.96
N MET A 54 1.57 1.31 -20.06
CA MET A 54 2.21 0.60 -18.96
C MET A 54 3.62 1.13 -18.70
N CYS A 55 4.41 1.41 -19.75
CA CYS A 55 5.74 2.03 -19.62
C CYS A 55 5.68 3.36 -18.87
N GLU A 56 4.78 4.26 -19.26
CA GLU A 56 4.59 5.55 -18.57
C GLU A 56 4.28 5.37 -17.09
N THR A 57 3.45 4.37 -16.76
CA THR A 57 3.04 4.08 -15.38
C THR A 57 4.25 3.67 -14.53
N VAL A 58 5.12 2.79 -15.04
CA VAL A 58 6.27 2.32 -14.25
C VAL A 58 7.35 3.38 -14.04
N LEU A 59 7.43 4.28 -15.00
CA LEU A 59 8.40 5.36 -15.07
C LEU A 59 8.02 6.55 -14.18
N LYS A 60 6.74 6.73 -13.86
CA LYS A 60 6.26 7.80 -12.98
C LYS A 60 6.62 7.55 -11.51
N LYS A 61 7.20 8.56 -10.87
CA LYS A 61 7.43 8.63 -9.41
C LYS A 61 6.40 9.54 -8.74
N GLU A 62 5.14 9.34 -9.09
CA GLU A 62 4.03 10.18 -8.62
C GLU A 62 2.97 9.29 -7.99
N VAL A 63 2.55 9.69 -6.78
CA VAL A 63 1.60 8.96 -5.94
C VAL A 63 0.40 9.85 -5.67
N VAL A 64 -0.80 9.35 -5.93
CA VAL A 64 -2.04 9.99 -5.49
C VAL A 64 -2.51 9.35 -4.20
N VAL A 65 -2.78 10.17 -3.20
CA VAL A 65 -3.17 9.74 -1.86
C VAL A 65 -4.54 10.32 -1.53
N MET A 66 -5.46 9.47 -1.10
CA MET A 66 -6.75 9.87 -0.53
C MET A 66 -6.77 9.43 0.94
N GLU A 67 -6.58 10.35 1.87
CA GLU A 67 -6.48 10.07 3.31
C GLU A 67 -7.01 11.29 4.06
N ASP A 68 -7.66 11.10 5.21
CA ASP A 68 -8.16 12.22 6.02
C ASP A 68 -7.35 12.42 7.32
N SER A 69 -6.68 11.39 7.82
CA SER A 69 -5.86 11.45 9.02
C SER A 69 -4.56 12.24 8.78
N PRO A 70 -4.32 13.33 9.54
CA PRO A 70 -3.06 14.07 9.47
C PRO A 70 -1.83 13.19 9.77
N ALA A 71 -1.95 12.26 10.72
CA ALA A 71 -0.86 11.38 11.10
C ALA A 71 -0.51 10.38 9.98
N ALA A 72 -1.52 9.84 9.29
CA ALA A 72 -1.28 8.94 8.17
C ALA A 72 -0.70 9.70 6.96
N LYS A 73 -1.21 10.91 6.66
CA LYS A 73 -0.62 11.78 5.63
C LYS A 73 0.85 12.04 5.86
N GLU A 74 1.22 12.39 7.09
CA GLU A 74 2.61 12.68 7.43
C GLU A 74 3.49 11.44 7.28
N ALA A 75 3.02 10.27 7.76
CA ALA A 75 3.77 9.03 7.59
C ALA A 75 3.91 8.61 6.11
N ILE A 76 2.88 8.82 5.29
CA ILE A 76 2.94 8.59 3.84
C ILE A 76 3.97 9.51 3.19
N LYS A 77 3.98 10.80 3.54
CA LYS A 77 4.98 11.77 3.06
C LYS A 77 6.38 11.39 3.47
N GLU A 78 6.59 11.06 4.74
CA GLU A 78 7.90 10.68 5.24
C GLU A 78 8.48 9.50 4.46
N VAL A 79 7.67 8.48 4.15
CA VAL A 79 8.12 7.32 3.37
C VAL A 79 8.27 7.65 1.89
N MET A 80 7.22 8.13 1.23
CA MET A 80 7.23 8.26 -0.24
C MET A 80 8.05 9.47 -0.70
N GLU A 81 7.88 10.65 -0.09
CA GLU A 81 8.67 11.84 -0.44
C GLU A 81 10.05 11.79 0.23
N GLY A 82 10.10 11.50 1.54
CA GLY A 82 11.34 11.56 2.32
C GLY A 82 12.32 10.43 2.02
N GLU A 83 11.85 9.18 2.01
CA GLU A 83 12.73 8.04 1.78
C GLU A 83 12.90 7.70 0.29
N LEU A 84 11.86 7.82 -0.53
CA LEU A 84 11.90 7.42 -1.94
C LEU A 84 12.07 8.58 -2.93
N GLY A 85 11.81 9.82 -2.52
CA GLY A 85 11.83 10.97 -3.44
C GLY A 85 10.70 10.96 -4.47
N TRP A 86 9.60 10.26 -4.19
CA TRP A 86 8.41 10.23 -5.05
C TRP A 86 7.51 11.41 -4.69
N LYS A 87 6.90 12.05 -5.68
CA LYS A 87 6.01 13.19 -5.45
C LYS A 87 4.64 12.70 -5.00
N ILE A 88 4.07 13.34 -3.98
CA ILE A 88 2.71 13.02 -3.52
C ILE A 88 1.74 14.12 -3.91
N THR A 89 0.59 13.70 -4.43
CA THR A 89 -0.60 14.54 -4.54
C THR A 89 -1.68 14.03 -3.59
N ILE A 90 -2.11 14.87 -2.66
CA ILE A 90 -3.18 14.53 -1.71
C ILE A 90 -4.51 15.03 -2.24
N THR A 91 -5.50 14.14 -2.25
CA THR A 91 -6.88 14.36 -2.69
C THR A 91 -7.85 14.18 -1.53
N LYS A 92 -9.06 14.72 -1.68
CA LYS A 92 -10.06 14.73 -0.61
C LYS A 92 -11.19 13.71 -0.79
N ASN A 93 -11.39 13.21 -2.00
CA ASN A 93 -12.54 12.37 -2.36
C ASN A 93 -12.25 11.53 -3.61
N SER A 94 -13.15 10.58 -3.86
CA SER A 94 -13.05 9.64 -4.98
C SER A 94 -13.16 10.28 -6.37
N ASP A 95 -13.83 11.43 -6.51
CA ASP A 95 -13.96 12.14 -7.79
C ASP A 95 -12.64 12.78 -8.21
N GLU A 96 -11.96 13.46 -7.28
CA GLU A 96 -10.62 14.02 -7.50
C GLU A 96 -9.65 12.89 -7.90
N VAL A 97 -9.64 11.76 -7.16
CA VAL A 97 -8.81 10.59 -7.50
C VAL A 97 -9.02 10.12 -8.94
N ALA A 98 -10.28 10.01 -9.37
CA ALA A 98 -10.63 9.60 -10.72
C ALA A 98 -10.18 10.62 -11.77
N GLU A 99 -10.26 11.93 -11.47
CA GLU A 99 -9.75 12.99 -12.35
C GLU A 99 -8.22 12.90 -12.52
N TYR A 100 -7.48 12.64 -11.44
CA TYR A 100 -6.02 12.44 -11.53
C TYR A 100 -5.66 11.23 -12.40
N ALA A 101 -6.42 10.13 -12.31
CA ALA A 101 -6.23 8.94 -13.13
C ALA A 101 -6.54 9.17 -14.61
N LYS A 102 -7.66 9.82 -14.95
CA LYS A 102 -7.98 10.17 -16.34
C LYS A 102 -6.90 11.02 -17.00
N ASN A 103 -6.26 11.90 -16.22
CA ASN A 103 -5.18 12.75 -16.68
C ASN A 103 -3.80 12.07 -16.63
N LYS A 104 -3.72 10.77 -16.30
CA LYS A 104 -2.49 9.98 -16.18
C LYS A 104 -1.43 10.64 -15.28
N LYS A 105 -1.83 11.30 -14.20
CA LYS A 105 -0.95 12.10 -13.32
C LYS A 105 -0.24 11.29 -12.22
N ALA A 106 -0.40 9.98 -12.17
CA ALA A 106 0.26 9.13 -11.19
C ALA A 106 0.41 7.69 -11.69
N GLY A 107 1.46 7.02 -11.23
CA GLY A 107 1.67 5.59 -11.49
C GLY A 107 1.03 4.69 -10.44
N ILE A 108 0.84 5.20 -9.22
CA ILE A 108 0.32 4.45 -8.08
C ILE A 108 -0.65 5.28 -7.23
N TYR A 109 -1.56 4.59 -6.53
CA TYR A 109 -2.63 5.19 -5.73
C TYR A 109 -2.72 4.56 -4.33
N ILE A 110 -2.86 5.39 -3.29
CA ILE A 110 -3.09 4.96 -1.91
C ILE A 110 -4.43 5.53 -1.45
N LEU A 111 -5.37 4.66 -1.07
CA LEU A 111 -6.73 5.06 -0.72
C LEU A 111 -7.06 4.63 0.70
N ASP A 112 -7.38 5.58 1.59
CA ASP A 112 -8.11 5.26 2.81
C ASP A 112 -9.52 4.83 2.43
N ASN A 113 -9.92 3.69 2.97
CA ASN A 113 -11.26 3.16 2.79
C ASN A 113 -12.33 4.09 3.37
N LYS A 114 -12.05 4.74 4.51
CA LYS A 114 -13.01 5.61 5.19
C LYS A 114 -12.51 7.04 5.16
N ILE A 115 -13.26 7.93 4.51
CA ILE A 115 -13.00 9.38 4.52
C ILE A 115 -14.19 10.09 5.17
N GLY A 116 -13.93 10.84 6.24
CA GLY A 116 -14.97 11.53 7.00
C GLY A 116 -16.03 10.56 7.51
N ASP A 117 -17.29 10.80 7.13
CA ASP A 117 -18.43 9.95 7.51
C ASP A 117 -18.72 8.83 6.49
N ASN A 118 -18.10 8.81 5.31
CA ASN A 118 -18.30 7.76 4.31
C ASN A 118 -17.42 6.54 4.62
N PRO A 119 -17.99 5.38 5.03
CA PRO A 119 -17.22 4.19 5.36
C PRO A 119 -16.71 3.40 4.15
N THR A 120 -17.07 3.79 2.93
CA THR A 120 -16.76 3.08 1.67
C THR A 120 -16.13 3.96 0.59
N GLU A 121 -15.78 5.21 0.89
CA GLU A 121 -15.21 6.15 -0.09
C GLU A 121 -14.00 5.56 -0.84
N GLY A 122 -13.11 4.83 -0.16
CA GLY A 122 -11.96 4.21 -0.81
C GLY A 122 -12.31 3.04 -1.75
N LEU A 123 -13.40 2.31 -1.48
CA LEU A 123 -13.90 1.28 -2.40
C LEU A 123 -14.55 1.92 -3.63
N GLU A 124 -15.26 3.03 -3.44
CA GLU A 124 -15.83 3.82 -4.54
C GLU A 124 -14.72 4.39 -5.43
N ALA A 125 -13.67 4.95 -4.83
CA ALA A 125 -12.47 5.41 -5.54
C ALA A 125 -11.78 4.26 -6.29
N LEU A 126 -11.60 3.09 -5.65
CA LEU A 126 -11.03 1.90 -6.31
C LEU A 126 -11.86 1.49 -7.52
N ALA A 127 -13.18 1.40 -7.40
CA ALA A 127 -14.06 1.05 -8.52
C ALA A 127 -13.95 2.04 -9.68
N LYS A 128 -13.88 3.36 -9.39
CA LYS A 128 -13.67 4.41 -10.39
C LYS A 128 -12.33 4.26 -11.11
N LEU A 129 -11.24 4.01 -10.36
CA LEU A 129 -9.91 3.79 -10.94
C LEU A 129 -9.92 2.59 -11.89
N LYS A 130 -10.47 1.45 -11.46
CA LYS A 130 -10.48 0.23 -12.26
C LYS A 130 -11.40 0.29 -13.48
N ALA A 131 -12.42 1.15 -13.44
CA ALA A 131 -13.23 1.45 -14.62
C ALA A 131 -12.48 2.33 -15.65
N ILE A 132 -11.45 3.08 -15.23
CA ILE A 132 -10.59 3.87 -16.13
C ILE A 132 -9.52 2.97 -16.75
N ASP A 133 -8.79 2.24 -15.92
CA ASP A 133 -7.76 1.30 -16.34
C ASP A 133 -7.57 0.23 -15.25
N GLU A 134 -7.71 -1.04 -15.64
CA GLU A 134 -7.59 -2.19 -14.74
C GLU A 134 -6.16 -2.37 -14.19
N ASN A 135 -5.15 -1.86 -14.91
CA ASN A 135 -3.74 -1.97 -14.58
C ASN A 135 -3.25 -0.93 -13.57
N ILE A 136 -4.06 0.10 -13.27
CA ILE A 136 -3.72 1.11 -12.26
C ILE A 136 -3.37 0.42 -10.95
N ILE A 137 -2.20 0.72 -10.39
CA ILE A 137 -1.72 0.06 -9.19
C ILE A 137 -2.30 0.78 -7.96
N VAL A 138 -3.00 0.05 -7.09
CA VAL A 138 -3.71 0.62 -5.95
C VAL A 138 -3.43 -0.15 -4.66
N ALA A 139 -3.27 0.58 -3.55
CA ALA A 139 -3.35 0.06 -2.19
C ALA A 139 -4.56 0.66 -1.46
N ILE A 140 -5.21 -0.15 -0.62
CA ILE A 140 -6.27 0.33 0.29
C ILE A 140 -5.78 0.25 1.73
N CYS A 141 -5.85 1.37 2.43
CA CYS A 141 -5.60 1.49 3.86
C CYS A 141 -6.93 1.43 4.60
N SER A 142 -7.06 0.55 5.60
CA SER A 142 -8.29 0.49 6.38
C SER A 142 -8.11 -0.21 7.71
N ALA A 143 -8.70 0.37 8.76
CA ALA A 143 -8.67 -0.22 10.09
C ALA A 143 -9.61 -1.44 10.28
N TYR A 144 -10.42 -1.81 9.28
CA TYR A 144 -11.51 -2.80 9.43
C TYR A 144 -11.44 -3.97 8.43
N PRO A 145 -10.87 -5.13 8.81
CA PRO A 145 -10.56 -6.24 7.91
C PRO A 145 -11.67 -6.68 6.95
N LYS A 146 -12.94 -6.50 7.35
CA LYS A 146 -14.13 -6.78 6.53
C LYS A 146 -14.13 -6.13 5.14
N TYR A 147 -13.43 -5.00 4.94
CA TYR A 147 -13.38 -4.32 3.64
C TYR A 147 -12.34 -4.92 2.70
N GLU A 148 -11.40 -5.73 3.19
CA GLU A 148 -10.40 -6.40 2.34
C GLU A 148 -11.06 -7.25 1.26
N ARG A 149 -12.02 -8.09 1.66
CA ARG A 149 -12.73 -8.97 0.73
C ARG A 149 -13.48 -8.17 -0.34
N GLN A 150 -14.04 -7.03 0.02
CA GLN A 150 -14.75 -6.16 -0.93
C GLN A 150 -13.76 -5.52 -1.91
N ALA A 151 -12.64 -5.01 -1.42
CA ALA A 151 -11.58 -4.45 -2.26
C ALA A 151 -11.02 -5.49 -3.24
N ARG A 152 -10.75 -6.73 -2.78
CA ARG A 152 -10.25 -7.82 -3.62
C ARG A 152 -11.24 -8.33 -4.66
N ASN A 153 -12.55 -8.15 -4.42
CA ASN A 153 -13.56 -8.46 -5.42
C ASN A 153 -13.57 -7.43 -6.57
N ILE A 154 -13.14 -6.19 -6.29
CA ILE A 154 -13.01 -5.13 -7.30
C ILE A 154 -11.67 -5.26 -8.04
N ASP A 155 -10.59 -5.47 -7.29
CA ASP A 155 -9.23 -5.60 -7.84
C ASP A 155 -8.52 -6.84 -7.30
N LYS A 156 -8.31 -7.81 -8.17
CA LYS A 156 -7.58 -9.05 -7.85
C LYS A 156 -6.08 -8.79 -7.63
N ASN A 157 -5.54 -7.69 -8.17
CA ASN A 157 -4.13 -7.33 -8.12
C ASN A 157 -3.84 -6.25 -7.06
N LEU A 158 -4.75 -6.04 -6.10
CA LEU A 158 -4.61 -5.04 -5.05
C LEU A 158 -3.33 -5.25 -4.24
N VAL A 159 -2.51 -4.20 -4.16
CA VAL A 159 -1.13 -4.28 -3.62
C VAL A 159 -1.11 -4.64 -2.14
N THR A 160 -2.02 -4.11 -1.31
CA THR A 160 -2.34 -4.66 0.04
C THR A 160 -3.47 -3.89 0.71
N TYR A 161 -4.04 -4.57 1.71
CA TYR A 161 -4.97 -4.09 2.72
C TYR A 161 -4.26 -4.02 4.07
N GLN A 162 -4.06 -2.83 4.65
CA GLN A 162 -3.37 -2.71 5.94
C GLN A 162 -4.26 -2.15 7.04
N VAL A 163 -4.33 -2.89 8.15
CA VAL A 163 -4.92 -2.43 9.41
C VAL A 163 -4.02 -1.35 9.99
N LYS A 164 -4.51 -0.10 10.04
CA LYS A 164 -3.83 1.04 10.69
C LYS A 164 -3.39 0.60 12.11
N GLY A 165 -2.09 0.33 12.27
CA GLY A 165 -1.44 -0.10 13.52
C GLY A 165 -0.75 1.05 14.23
N ILE A 166 0.06 0.76 15.25
CA ILE A 166 0.73 1.81 16.08
C ILE A 166 1.92 2.43 15.35
N LYS A 167 2.54 1.71 14.39
CA LYS A 167 3.71 2.17 13.62
C LYS A 167 3.35 2.54 12.18
N LEU A 168 2.73 3.70 11.98
CA LEU A 168 2.28 4.15 10.65
C LEU A 168 3.42 4.22 9.62
N LYS A 169 4.62 4.65 10.01
CA LYS A 169 5.78 4.71 9.10
C LYS A 169 6.15 3.31 8.58
N ASP A 170 6.36 2.35 9.48
CA ASP A 170 6.67 0.95 9.10
C ASP A 170 5.58 0.37 8.20
N ASN A 171 4.33 0.67 8.51
CA ASN A 171 3.19 0.29 7.72
C ASN A 171 3.29 0.78 6.27
N PHE A 172 3.58 2.07 6.07
CA PHE A 172 3.75 2.63 4.74
C PHE A 172 5.05 2.19 4.05
N CYS A 173 6.11 1.84 4.78
CA CYS A 173 7.28 1.17 4.20
C CYS A 173 6.88 -0.17 3.57
N HIS A 174 6.06 -0.99 4.25
CA HIS A 174 5.58 -2.25 3.67
C HIS A 174 4.73 -2.03 2.41
N ILE A 175 3.83 -1.04 2.42
CA ILE A 175 3.04 -0.68 1.23
C ILE A 175 3.96 -0.25 0.08
N ALA A 176 4.96 0.57 0.36
CA ALA A 176 5.92 1.04 -0.64
C ALA A 176 6.74 -0.10 -1.24
N ILE A 177 7.22 -1.05 -0.42
CA ILE A 177 7.92 -2.26 -0.90
C ILE A 177 7.05 -3.04 -1.88
N GLN A 178 5.77 -3.25 -1.57
CA GLN A 178 4.89 -4.01 -2.45
C GLN A 178 4.53 -3.25 -3.73
N PHE A 179 4.45 -1.91 -3.69
CA PHE A 179 4.37 -1.12 -4.92
C PHE A 179 5.61 -1.34 -5.79
N ILE A 180 6.80 -1.30 -5.20
CA ILE A 180 8.06 -1.56 -5.89
C ILE A 180 8.07 -2.95 -6.54
N GLU A 181 7.69 -3.99 -5.79
CA GLU A 181 7.61 -5.36 -6.32
C GLU A 181 6.62 -5.46 -7.48
N ARG A 182 5.46 -4.78 -7.37
CA ARG A 182 4.47 -4.77 -8.44
C ARG A 182 4.97 -4.04 -9.69
N LEU A 183 5.67 -2.93 -9.52
CA LEU A 183 6.29 -2.18 -10.62
C LEU A 183 7.39 -3.02 -11.30
N GLN A 184 8.21 -3.75 -10.54
CA GLN A 184 9.20 -4.68 -11.10
C GLN A 184 8.54 -5.79 -11.93
N GLN A 185 7.44 -6.39 -11.45
CA GLN A 185 6.70 -7.39 -12.23
C GLN A 185 6.15 -6.82 -13.55
N ILE A 186 5.71 -5.57 -13.55
CA ILE A 186 5.24 -4.89 -14.75
C ILE A 186 6.41 -4.63 -15.71
N ILE A 187 7.56 -4.19 -15.20
CA ILE A 187 8.80 -4.04 -16.00
C ILE A 187 9.15 -5.37 -16.68
N ASP A 188 9.19 -6.47 -15.92
CA ASP A 188 9.57 -7.78 -16.44
C ASP A 188 8.63 -8.21 -17.58
N LYS A 189 7.33 -7.96 -17.43
CA LYS A 189 6.34 -8.22 -18.47
C LYS A 189 6.63 -7.38 -19.72
N ILE A 190 6.82 -6.06 -19.58
CA ILE A 190 7.13 -5.15 -20.70
C ILE A 190 8.44 -5.56 -21.38
N GLN A 191 9.49 -5.87 -20.62
CA GLN A 191 10.79 -6.31 -21.16
C GLN A 191 10.60 -7.55 -22.04
N SER A 192 9.84 -8.55 -21.58
CA SER A 192 9.56 -9.75 -22.36
C SER A 192 8.80 -9.49 -23.66
N GLU A 193 7.89 -8.51 -23.68
CA GLU A 193 7.16 -8.10 -24.88
C GLU A 193 8.06 -7.35 -25.86
N VAL A 194 8.89 -6.43 -25.34
CA VAL A 194 9.83 -5.62 -26.13
C VAL A 194 10.99 -6.44 -26.70
N GLU A 195 11.48 -7.45 -25.98
CA GLU A 195 12.52 -8.36 -26.45
C GLU A 195 12.12 -9.14 -27.72
N ASN A 196 10.83 -9.39 -27.88
CA ASN A 196 10.27 -10.09 -29.04
C ASN A 196 9.85 -9.14 -30.16
N SER A 197 9.98 -7.83 -29.96
CA SER A 197 9.60 -6.83 -30.95
C SER A 197 10.73 -6.56 -31.95
N SER A 198 10.34 -6.14 -33.15
CA SER A 198 11.24 -5.62 -34.19
C SER A 198 11.31 -4.08 -34.16
N ASP A 199 10.97 -3.46 -33.04
CA ASP A 199 10.92 -2.01 -32.88
C ASP A 199 12.34 -1.40 -32.89
N GLU A 200 12.52 -0.30 -33.61
CA GLU A 200 13.77 0.44 -33.70
C GLU A 200 14.21 0.98 -32.33
N TYR A 201 13.24 1.26 -31.44
CA TYR A 201 13.50 1.77 -30.09
C TYR A 201 13.74 0.67 -29.05
N ARG A 202 13.65 -0.61 -29.44
CA ARG A 202 13.76 -1.76 -28.52
C ARG A 202 14.94 -1.63 -27.55
N ASN A 203 16.14 -1.35 -28.06
CA ASN A 203 17.34 -1.31 -27.23
C ASN A 203 17.29 -0.16 -26.21
N ILE A 204 16.77 1.00 -26.60
CA ILE A 204 16.62 2.17 -25.72
C ILE A 204 15.60 1.85 -24.63
N THR A 205 14.45 1.29 -25.00
CA THR A 205 13.41 0.89 -24.04
C THR A 205 13.93 -0.13 -23.03
N LEU A 206 14.66 -1.16 -23.47
CA LEU A 206 15.22 -2.17 -22.56
C LEU A 206 16.24 -1.56 -21.58
N VAL A 207 17.09 -0.64 -22.03
CA VAL A 207 18.03 0.08 -21.15
C VAL A 207 17.29 0.89 -20.10
N LEU A 208 16.28 1.67 -20.49
CA LEU A 208 15.49 2.48 -19.55
C LEU A 208 14.76 1.62 -18.50
N LEU A 209 14.21 0.48 -18.92
CA LEU A 209 13.53 -0.45 -18.02
C LEU A 209 14.50 -1.09 -17.02
N GLU A 210 15.71 -1.45 -17.46
CA GLU A 210 16.74 -2.01 -16.58
C GLU A 210 17.25 -0.97 -15.56
N GLU A 211 17.50 0.27 -15.99
CA GLU A 211 17.87 1.36 -15.10
C GLU A 211 16.79 1.60 -14.02
N ARG A 212 15.52 1.62 -14.43
CA ARG A 212 14.40 1.78 -13.50
C ARG A 212 14.30 0.62 -12.52
N LYS A 213 14.50 -0.61 -12.97
CA LYS A 213 14.49 -1.82 -12.12
C LYS A 213 15.59 -1.79 -11.06
N LEU A 214 16.79 -1.37 -11.43
CA LEU A 214 17.91 -1.18 -10.50
C LEU A 214 17.63 -0.09 -9.46
N GLU A 215 17.00 1.01 -9.88
CA GLU A 215 16.57 2.05 -8.97
C GLU A 215 15.54 1.55 -7.95
N LEU A 216 14.49 0.88 -8.45
CA LEU A 216 13.45 0.26 -7.61
C LEU A 216 14.05 -0.72 -6.59
N GLU A 217 15.06 -1.50 -6.97
CA GLU A 217 15.74 -2.42 -6.06
C GLU A 217 16.51 -1.68 -4.94
N ARG A 218 17.17 -0.56 -5.25
CA ARG A 218 17.82 0.28 -4.23
C ARG A 218 16.80 0.87 -3.26
N ASP A 219 15.68 1.36 -3.78
CA ASP A 219 14.57 1.89 -3.00
C ASP A 219 14.02 0.81 -2.04
N ARG A 220 13.83 -0.42 -2.54
CA ARG A 220 13.39 -1.56 -1.72
C ARG A 220 14.37 -1.86 -0.58
N GLN A 221 15.65 -2.00 -0.88
CA GLN A 221 16.69 -2.28 0.11
C GLN A 221 16.78 -1.18 1.17
N LYS A 222 16.63 0.09 0.77
CA LYS A 222 16.59 1.22 1.71
C LYS A 222 15.43 1.08 2.70
N LEU A 223 14.23 0.75 2.22
CA LEU A 223 13.05 0.56 3.08
C LEU A 223 13.19 -0.65 4.01
N GLU A 224 13.75 -1.77 3.51
CA GLU A 224 14.01 -2.96 4.34
C GLU A 224 15.01 -2.68 5.46
N GLN A 225 16.07 -1.90 5.18
CA GLN A 225 17.03 -1.47 6.20
C GLN A 225 16.38 -0.59 7.27
N LEU A 226 15.48 0.31 6.87
CA LEU A 226 14.72 1.14 7.81
C LEU A 226 13.84 0.29 8.73
N LEU A 227 13.13 -0.70 8.17
CA LEU A 227 12.32 -1.64 8.94
C LEU A 227 13.17 -2.48 9.91
N ALA A 228 14.33 -2.97 9.46
CA ALA A 228 15.25 -3.73 10.30
C ALA A 228 15.79 -2.90 11.47
N LYS A 229 16.18 -1.65 11.20
CA LYS A 229 16.66 -0.72 12.24
C LYS A 229 15.59 -0.45 13.30
N ASN A 230 14.36 -0.15 12.85
CA ASN A 230 13.24 0.10 13.74
C ASN A 230 12.90 -1.14 14.58
N THR A 231 13.06 -2.34 14.03
CA THR A 231 12.86 -3.61 14.76
C THR A 231 13.97 -3.86 15.78
N SER A 232 15.22 -3.46 15.49
CA SER A 232 16.34 -3.58 16.44
C SER A 232 16.29 -2.59 17.60
N ASP A 233 15.73 -1.40 17.38
CA ASP A 233 15.56 -0.35 18.40
C ASP A 233 14.26 -0.50 19.21
N THR A 234 13.30 -1.30 18.74
CA THR A 234 12.16 -1.70 19.56
C THR A 234 12.45 -2.99 20.28
N PHE A 235 12.75 -2.88 21.58
CA PHE A 235 12.23 -3.84 22.55
C PHE A 235 10.72 -3.95 22.28
N ILE A 236 10.30 -4.96 21.51
CA ILE A 236 8.89 -5.27 21.28
C ILE A 236 8.36 -5.61 22.67
N PRO A 237 7.51 -4.78 23.32
CA PRO A 237 6.78 -5.27 24.47
C PRO A 237 5.92 -6.40 23.92
N ASP A 238 5.92 -7.57 24.57
CA ASP A 238 5.12 -8.76 24.20
C ASP A 238 3.65 -8.43 23.79
N ASP A 239 3.13 -7.26 24.16
CA ASP A 239 1.79 -6.74 23.93
C ASP A 239 1.24 -6.74 22.49
N GLU A 240 2.02 -6.49 21.43
CA GLU A 240 1.45 -6.42 20.07
C GLU A 240 1.24 -7.81 19.46
N LYS A 241 2.18 -8.74 19.71
CA LYS A 241 2.05 -10.16 19.38
C LYS A 241 0.88 -10.81 20.13
N LEU A 242 0.67 -10.41 21.39
CA LEU A 242 -0.44 -10.89 22.23
C LEU A 242 -1.82 -10.43 21.73
N PHE A 243 -1.92 -9.29 21.04
CA PHE A 243 -3.22 -8.85 20.49
C PHE A 243 -3.61 -9.63 19.23
N VAL A 244 -2.64 -9.83 18.32
CA VAL A 244 -2.86 -10.63 17.11
C VAL A 244 -3.22 -12.07 17.47
N SER A 245 -2.52 -12.67 18.43
CA SER A 245 -2.79 -14.04 18.87
C SER A 245 -4.20 -14.20 19.47
N ASN A 246 -4.69 -13.23 20.24
CA ASN A 246 -6.05 -13.25 20.78
C ASN A 246 -7.13 -13.24 19.67
N PHE A 247 -6.88 -12.50 18.59
CA PHE A 247 -7.83 -12.38 17.48
C PHE A 247 -7.83 -13.65 16.62
N GLU A 248 -6.66 -14.18 16.28
CA GLU A 248 -6.50 -15.44 15.55
C GLU A 248 -7.15 -16.62 16.29
N ALA A 249 -6.96 -16.70 17.61
CA ALA A 249 -7.60 -17.71 18.44
C ALA A 249 -9.13 -17.63 18.39
N TYR A 250 -9.67 -16.41 18.42
CA TYR A 250 -11.11 -16.19 18.29
C TYR A 250 -11.64 -16.60 16.91
N GLU A 251 -10.98 -16.24 15.82
CA GLU A 251 -11.40 -16.63 14.46
C GLU A 251 -11.35 -18.14 14.25
N LYS A 252 -10.32 -18.80 14.82
CA LYS A 252 -10.22 -20.26 14.84
C LYS A 252 -11.42 -20.88 15.57
N CYS A 253 -11.79 -20.37 16.73
CA CYS A 253 -12.96 -20.81 17.48
C CYS A 253 -14.27 -20.56 16.73
N GLN A 254 -14.42 -19.42 16.04
CA GLN A 254 -15.62 -19.13 15.24
C GLN A 254 -15.81 -20.08 14.06
N SER A 255 -14.72 -20.66 13.56
CA SER A 255 -14.74 -21.63 12.46
C SER A 255 -15.22 -23.02 12.90
N ASP A 256 -15.21 -23.29 14.22
CA ASP A 256 -15.74 -24.51 14.82
C ASP A 256 -17.25 -24.40 15.05
N ARG A 257 -18.01 -25.32 14.43
CA ARG A 257 -19.48 -25.34 14.50
C ARG A 257 -20.00 -25.64 15.90
N GLU A 258 -19.33 -26.52 16.64
CA GLU A 258 -19.75 -26.91 17.99
C GLU A 258 -19.51 -25.75 18.96
N TRP A 259 -18.34 -25.10 18.85
CA TRP A 259 -18.02 -23.91 19.64
C TRP A 259 -18.99 -22.77 19.33
N LEU A 260 -19.26 -22.50 18.05
CA LEU A 260 -20.18 -21.44 17.64
C LEU A 260 -21.60 -21.69 18.16
N ALA A 261 -22.08 -22.94 18.10
CA ALA A 261 -23.38 -23.30 18.66
C ALA A 261 -23.43 -23.12 20.18
N LYS A 262 -22.33 -23.41 20.89
CA LYS A 262 -22.23 -23.24 22.35
C LYS A 262 -22.21 -21.77 22.79
N TYR A 263 -21.50 -20.92 22.04
CA TYR A 263 -21.21 -19.54 22.41
C TYR A 263 -22.00 -18.48 21.63
N GLU A 264 -22.91 -18.87 20.72
CA GLU A 264 -23.73 -17.91 19.98
C GLU A 264 -24.45 -16.92 20.90
N SER A 265 -24.37 -15.63 20.57
CA SER A 265 -24.96 -14.53 21.32
C SER A 265 -24.43 -14.34 22.74
N LYS A 266 -23.36 -15.03 23.14
CA LYS A 266 -22.68 -14.89 24.44
C LYS A 266 -21.42 -14.04 24.32
N TYR A 267 -20.96 -13.49 25.45
CA TYR A 267 -19.66 -12.83 25.51
C TYR A 267 -18.55 -13.85 25.75
N VAL A 268 -17.41 -13.62 25.13
CA VAL A 268 -16.19 -14.41 25.27
C VAL A 268 -15.00 -13.47 25.40
N ALA A 269 -13.91 -13.99 25.97
CA ALA A 269 -12.67 -13.25 26.06
C ALA A 269 -11.45 -14.11 25.79
N PHE A 270 -10.45 -13.48 25.19
CA PHE A 270 -9.16 -14.11 24.89
C PHE A 270 -8.02 -13.28 25.47
N VAL A 271 -7.07 -13.96 26.09
CA VAL A 271 -5.83 -13.38 26.63
C VAL A 271 -4.68 -14.32 26.29
N GLY A 272 -3.61 -13.79 25.70
CA GLY A 272 -2.45 -14.59 25.28
C GLY A 272 -2.72 -15.61 24.16
N GLY A 273 -3.82 -15.49 23.41
CA GLY A 273 -4.22 -16.46 22.39
C GLY A 273 -5.07 -17.61 22.92
N GLU A 274 -5.56 -17.52 24.16
CA GLU A 274 -6.41 -18.55 24.76
C GLU A 274 -7.74 -17.95 25.24
N GLN A 275 -8.83 -18.72 25.11
CA GLN A 275 -10.12 -18.34 25.68
C GLN A 275 -10.05 -18.44 27.21
N VAL A 276 -10.30 -17.34 27.90
CA VAL A 276 -10.32 -17.29 29.37
C VAL A 276 -11.76 -17.33 29.88
N PHE A 277 -11.97 -18.03 31.00
CA PHE A 277 -13.27 -18.20 31.66
C PHE A 277 -14.38 -18.72 30.72
N PRO A 278 -14.19 -19.86 30.03
CA PRO A 278 -15.14 -20.38 29.03
C PRO A 278 -16.53 -20.73 29.59
N GLU A 279 -16.67 -20.90 30.90
CA GLU A 279 -17.95 -21.18 31.55
C GLU A 279 -18.76 -19.91 31.86
N ILE A 280 -18.15 -18.72 31.76
CA ILE A 280 -18.78 -17.45 32.14
C ILE A 280 -19.15 -16.69 30.89
N THR A 281 -20.45 -16.51 30.68
CA THR A 281 -20.99 -15.90 29.46
C THR A 281 -21.72 -14.58 29.70
N ASP A 282 -21.92 -14.22 30.97
CA ASP A 282 -22.47 -12.93 31.37
C ASP A 282 -21.44 -11.81 31.13
N GLU A 283 -21.91 -10.68 30.56
CA GLU A 283 -21.05 -9.56 30.18
C GLU A 283 -20.33 -8.93 31.38
N GLN A 284 -21.06 -8.67 32.47
CA GLN A 284 -20.52 -7.91 33.59
C GLN A 284 -19.59 -8.77 34.44
N GLU A 285 -19.97 -10.03 34.69
CA GLU A 285 -19.17 -10.98 35.44
C GLU A 285 -17.85 -11.30 34.71
N LEU A 286 -17.92 -11.60 33.41
CA LEU A 286 -16.74 -11.87 32.60
C LEU A 286 -15.81 -10.65 32.55
N LEU A 287 -16.36 -9.45 32.33
CA LEU A 287 -15.57 -8.22 32.29
C LEU A 287 -14.89 -7.91 33.64
N LYS A 288 -15.57 -8.18 34.76
CA LYS A 288 -15.00 -8.04 36.11
C LYS A 288 -13.81 -8.97 36.29
N LEU A 289 -14.00 -10.27 36.02
CA LEU A 289 -12.95 -11.28 36.21
C LEU A 289 -11.71 -11.03 35.35
N ILE A 290 -11.91 -10.58 34.12
CA ILE A 290 -10.80 -10.26 33.23
C ILE A 290 -10.02 -9.04 33.73
N ARG A 291 -10.69 -8.02 34.28
CA ARG A 291 -10.03 -6.85 34.87
C ARG A 291 -9.24 -7.21 36.12
N GLU A 292 -9.73 -8.14 36.92
CA GLU A 292 -9.09 -8.60 38.16
C GLU A 292 -7.88 -9.50 37.89
N ASN A 293 -8.02 -10.48 36.98
CA ASN A 293 -6.99 -11.49 36.72
C ASN A 293 -5.97 -11.07 35.66
N TYR A 294 -6.37 -10.20 34.73
CA TYR A 294 -5.51 -9.73 33.64
C TYR A 294 -5.51 -8.18 33.55
N PRO A 295 -5.11 -7.48 34.63
CA PRO A 295 -5.23 -6.01 34.70
C PRO A 295 -4.30 -5.28 33.72
N LYS A 296 -3.16 -5.90 33.37
CA LYS A 296 -2.11 -5.30 32.53
C LYS A 296 -1.95 -5.95 31.16
N GLN A 297 -2.66 -7.06 30.88
CA GLN A 297 -2.52 -7.77 29.62
C GLN A 297 -3.53 -7.28 28.59
N ARG A 298 -3.13 -7.26 27.31
CA ARG A 298 -4.07 -7.05 26.21
C ARG A 298 -5.01 -8.23 26.07
N ARG A 299 -6.26 -7.90 25.74
CA ARG A 299 -7.38 -8.84 25.74
C ARG A 299 -8.34 -8.54 24.61
N LEU A 300 -8.91 -9.59 24.05
CA LEU A 300 -10.11 -9.49 23.23
C LEU A 300 -11.31 -9.75 24.14
N PHE A 301 -12.32 -8.88 24.08
CA PHE A 301 -13.60 -9.07 24.74
C PHE A 301 -14.69 -8.76 23.73
N THR A 302 -15.50 -9.75 23.38
CA THR A 302 -16.48 -9.57 22.30
C THR A 302 -17.68 -10.49 22.44
N LYS A 303 -18.79 -10.10 21.80
CA LYS A 303 -20.01 -10.89 21.71
C LYS A 303 -19.97 -11.73 20.44
N VAL A 304 -20.15 -13.04 20.57
CA VAL A 304 -20.18 -13.97 19.44
C VAL A 304 -21.48 -13.74 18.64
N THR A 305 -21.36 -13.53 17.33
CA THR A 305 -22.50 -13.33 16.43
C THR A 305 -22.50 -14.40 15.34
N LYS A 306 -23.67 -15.01 15.07
CA LYS A 306 -23.89 -15.74 13.82
C LYS A 306 -23.84 -14.69 12.71
N SER A 307 -22.81 -14.74 11.87
CA SER A 307 -22.52 -13.83 10.75
C SER A 307 -21.88 -12.45 11.08
N GLY A 308 -20.55 -12.41 10.94
CA GLY A 308 -19.83 -11.35 10.22
C GLY A 308 -19.80 -9.91 10.76
N LYS A 309 -20.25 -9.61 11.99
CA LYS A 309 -20.14 -8.25 12.55
C LYS A 309 -19.68 -8.25 14.01
N THR A 310 -18.37 -8.31 14.21
CA THR A 310 -17.74 -8.05 15.51
C THR A 310 -17.76 -6.54 15.81
N ARG A 311 -18.41 -6.12 16.89
CA ARG A 311 -18.18 -4.79 17.49
C ARG A 311 -16.99 -4.91 18.44
N VAL A 312 -15.90 -4.21 18.13
CA VAL A 312 -14.74 -4.07 19.04
C VAL A 312 -15.05 -2.94 20.01
N VAL A 313 -15.21 -3.26 21.29
CA VAL A 313 -15.35 -2.25 22.35
C VAL A 313 -13.96 -1.90 22.86
N LYS A 314 -13.46 -0.70 22.54
CA LYS A 314 -12.25 -0.15 23.19
C LYS A 314 -12.59 0.18 24.65
N ALA A 315 -11.83 -0.36 25.59
CA ALA A 315 -11.91 0.08 26.99
C ALA A 315 -11.47 1.56 27.11
N PRO A 316 -12.10 2.37 27.97
CA PRO A 316 -11.67 3.75 28.18
C PRO A 316 -10.27 3.79 28.78
N SER A 317 -9.35 4.48 28.11
CA SER A 317 -8.02 4.81 28.64
C SER A 317 -8.14 5.91 29.68
N GLY A 318 -8.48 5.55 30.92
CA GLY A 318 -8.52 6.45 32.07
C GLY A 318 -7.25 6.36 32.90
N TYR A 319 -6.21 7.12 32.52
CA TYR A 319 -5.14 7.53 33.45
C TYR A 319 -5.17 9.05 33.58
N SER A 320 -6.03 9.55 34.47
CA SER A 320 -5.86 10.88 35.06
C SER A 320 -5.02 10.72 36.32
N LYS A 321 -3.89 11.43 36.34
CA LYS A 321 -2.93 11.50 37.45
C LYS A 321 -3.64 11.82 38.77
N ILE A 322 -3.28 11.05 39.79
CA ILE A 322 -3.57 11.26 41.20
C ILE A 322 -3.04 12.64 41.63
N LYS A 323 -3.92 13.46 42.23
CA LYS A 323 -3.53 14.64 43.02
C LYS A 323 -2.69 14.18 44.21
N LYS A 324 -1.47 14.70 44.36
CA LYS A 324 -0.80 14.71 45.66
C LYS A 324 -1.38 15.86 46.49
N ILE A 325 -1.68 15.55 47.75
CA ILE A 325 -1.94 16.51 48.84
C ILE A 325 -0.68 17.35 49.05
#